data_AF-A0A519BWB1-F1
#
_entry.id   AF-A0A519BWB1-F1
#
_cell.length_a   1.000
_cell.length_b   1.000
_cell.length_c   1.000
_cell.angle_alpha   90.00
_cell.angle_beta   90.00
_cell.angle_gamma   90.00
#
_symmetry.space_group_name_H-M   'P 1'
#
loop_
_entity.id
_entity.type
_entity.pdbx_description
1 polymer ?
#
loop_
_entity_poly.entity_id
_entity_poly.type
_entity_poly.pdbx_seq_one_letter_code
_entity_poly.pdbx_strand_id
1 'polypeptide(L)'
;MVAVKRFFALVLLLALLPAAVAETQTITVTQSGDGSSYYFEPAVLQVAVGDTVVFVWQNGSHNIAQASDAEAVSYESGFRSGDPQVGGNWTLPAEYTAADSTLEYLCEPHVMMGMRGSIIVGSGAAPIPEMALSFGDFPWLSYLLVLPLLGTGWCWGFRNHPGAPRMIALGTTMATLLLSIVVFMKAGSGSGYRLMEEYVWSSQLGVSLLLGVDGISSPMVLLTGILGPLTGQHCSLDYCCCCRLRC
;
A
#
# COMPACT_ATOMS: atom_id res chain seq x y z
N MET A 1 28.88 4.59 -28.68
CA MET A 1 29.44 3.71 -27.62
C MET A 1 29.50 4.36 -26.22
N VAL A 2 28.74 5.43 -25.92
CA VAL A 2 28.77 6.11 -24.60
C VAL A 2 27.54 5.80 -23.73
N ALA A 3 26.43 5.31 -24.32
CA ALA A 3 25.17 5.04 -23.61
C ALA A 3 25.19 3.76 -22.75
N VAL A 4 26.00 2.76 -23.10
CA VAL A 4 26.05 1.47 -22.38
C VAL A 4 26.80 1.59 -21.03
N LYS A 5 27.71 2.56 -20.92
CA LYS A 5 28.54 2.76 -19.73
C LYS A 5 27.81 3.38 -18.54
N ARG A 6 26.69 4.09 -18.78
CA ARG A 6 25.87 4.72 -17.72
C ARG A 6 24.88 3.76 -17.09
N PHE A 7 24.53 2.68 -17.79
CA PHE A 7 23.65 1.64 -17.26
C PHE A 7 24.37 0.74 -16.25
N PHE A 8 25.66 0.48 -16.46
CA PHE A 8 26.46 -0.38 -15.56
C PHE A 8 26.89 0.28 -14.24
N ALA A 9 26.86 1.61 -14.14
CA ALA A 9 27.19 2.31 -12.90
C ALA A 9 26.04 2.31 -11.88
N LEU A 10 24.79 2.11 -12.32
CA LEU A 10 23.62 2.07 -11.43
C LEU A 10 23.38 0.67 -10.83
N VAL A 11 23.88 -0.38 -11.49
CA VAL A 11 23.71 -1.79 -11.06
C VAL A 11 24.70 -2.17 -9.94
N LEU A 12 25.83 -1.46 -9.80
CA LEU A 12 26.85 -1.77 -8.78
C LEU A 12 26.62 -1.05 -7.44
N LEU A 13 25.67 -0.11 -7.33
CA LEU A 13 25.34 0.55 -6.06
C LEU A 13 24.21 -0.13 -5.28
N LEU A 14 23.54 -1.13 -5.87
CA LEU A 14 22.44 -1.89 -5.24
C LEU A 14 22.92 -3.11 -4.42
N ALA A 15 24.23 -3.33 -4.29
CA ALA A 15 24.81 -4.51 -3.64
C ALA A 15 25.34 -4.25 -2.21
N LEU A 16 25.00 -3.09 -1.62
CA LEU A 16 25.43 -2.68 -0.27
C LEU A 16 24.24 -2.33 0.64
N LEU A 17 23.05 -2.87 0.37
CA LEU A 17 22.00 -2.91 1.40
C LEU A 17 22.46 -3.90 2.47
N PRO A 18 22.64 -3.49 3.73
CA PRO A 18 22.85 -4.44 4.81
C PRO A 18 21.65 -5.39 4.80
N ALA A 19 21.89 -6.68 4.62
CA ALA A 19 20.90 -7.68 4.97
C ALA A 19 20.63 -7.48 6.46
N ALA A 20 19.47 -6.91 6.80
CA ALA A 20 19.01 -6.88 8.16
C ALA A 20 18.96 -8.33 8.64
N VAL A 21 19.85 -8.68 9.56
CA VAL A 21 19.87 -9.99 10.18
C VAL A 21 18.64 -10.03 11.07
N ALA A 22 17.75 -10.99 10.85
CA ALA A 22 16.60 -11.21 11.72
C ALA A 22 17.10 -11.49 13.15
N GLU A 23 16.79 -10.60 14.08
CA GLU A 23 17.15 -10.74 15.49
C GLU A 23 16.01 -11.42 16.26
N THR A 24 16.34 -12.18 17.31
CA THR A 24 15.33 -12.76 18.20
C THR A 24 15.13 -11.86 19.40
N GLN A 25 13.96 -11.24 19.48
CA GLN A 25 13.54 -10.39 20.57
C GLN A 25 12.64 -11.18 21.54
N THR A 26 12.77 -10.90 22.83
CA THR A 26 12.06 -11.65 23.88
C THR A 26 11.12 -10.75 24.68
N ILE A 27 9.89 -11.23 24.89
CA ILE A 27 8.91 -10.61 25.79
C ILE A 27 8.70 -11.55 26.97
N THR A 28 8.92 -11.03 28.16
CA THR A 28 8.71 -11.75 29.40
C THR A 28 7.26 -11.60 29.85
N VAL A 29 6.59 -12.73 30.06
CA VAL A 29 5.22 -12.81 30.57
C VAL A 29 5.30 -13.11 32.06
N THR A 30 4.95 -12.12 32.89
CA THR A 30 5.19 -12.19 34.33
C THR A 30 4.10 -11.47 35.14
N GLN A 31 4.17 -11.65 36.45
CA GLN A 31 3.33 -10.99 37.44
C GLN A 31 4.16 -10.54 38.65
N SER A 32 3.66 -9.54 39.36
CA SER A 32 4.25 -9.11 40.62
C SER A 32 4.20 -10.24 41.67
N GLY A 33 5.19 -10.26 42.57
CA GLY A 33 5.34 -11.31 43.57
C GLY A 33 4.17 -11.41 44.56
N ASP A 34 3.37 -10.35 44.69
CA ASP A 34 2.13 -10.30 45.47
C ASP A 34 0.89 -10.71 44.66
N GLY A 35 1.03 -10.96 43.35
CA GLY A 35 -0.08 -11.31 42.45
C GLY A 35 -1.06 -10.17 42.19
N SER A 36 -0.70 -8.92 42.50
CA SER A 36 -1.61 -7.76 42.32
C SER A 36 -1.56 -7.16 40.91
N SER A 37 -0.46 -7.36 40.19
CA SER A 37 -0.26 -6.82 38.84
C SER A 37 0.31 -7.86 37.89
N TYR A 38 -0.13 -7.83 36.64
CA TYR A 38 0.23 -8.77 35.58
C TYR A 38 0.64 -7.98 34.35
N TYR A 39 1.82 -8.26 33.79
CA TYR A 39 2.39 -7.41 32.75
C TYR A 39 3.29 -8.18 31.78
N PHE A 40 3.42 -7.62 30.59
CA PHE A 40 4.41 -8.00 29.61
C PHE A 40 5.62 -7.08 29.75
N GLU A 41 6.83 -7.64 29.72
CA GLU A 41 8.07 -6.87 29.81
C GLU A 41 8.98 -7.17 28.60
N PRO A 42 9.26 -6.16 27.75
CA PRO A 42 8.70 -4.80 27.78
C PRO A 42 7.21 -4.78 27.40
N ALA A 43 6.47 -3.78 27.90
CA ALA A 43 5.05 -3.59 27.56
C ALA A 43 4.85 -3.13 26.11
N VAL A 44 5.83 -2.38 25.59
CA VAL A 44 5.91 -1.97 24.18
C VAL A 44 7.26 -2.44 23.65
N LEU A 45 7.24 -3.37 22.71
CA LEU A 45 8.45 -3.89 22.06
C LEU A 45 8.57 -3.27 20.67
N GLN A 46 9.72 -2.68 20.34
CA GLN A 46 10.02 -2.24 18.97
C GLN A 46 11.00 -3.21 18.32
N VAL A 47 10.65 -3.71 17.14
CA VAL A 47 11.43 -4.71 16.38
C VAL A 47 11.61 -4.29 14.93
N ALA A 48 12.65 -4.78 14.27
CA ALA A 48 12.80 -4.59 12.83
C ALA A 48 11.88 -5.54 12.04
N VAL A 49 11.60 -5.18 10.78
CA VAL A 49 10.87 -6.06 9.87
C VAL A 49 11.67 -7.35 9.65
N GLY A 50 11.02 -8.49 9.90
CA GLY A 50 11.62 -9.83 9.81
C GLY A 50 12.21 -10.38 11.12
N ASP A 51 12.17 -9.63 12.21
CA ASP A 51 12.61 -10.11 13.53
C ASP A 51 11.70 -11.22 14.07
N THR A 52 12.26 -12.09 14.90
CA THR A 52 11.51 -13.16 15.58
C THR A 52 11.17 -12.71 16.99
N VAL A 53 9.88 -12.75 17.37
CA VAL A 53 9.44 -12.42 18.74
C VAL A 53 9.09 -13.69 19.50
N VAL A 54 9.70 -13.88 20.66
CA VAL A 54 9.46 -15.02 21.55
C VAL A 54 8.90 -14.54 22.89
N PHE A 55 7.77 -15.10 23.29
CA PHE A 55 7.19 -14.91 24.60
C PHE A 55 7.71 -15.98 25.55
N VAL A 56 8.17 -15.58 26.73
CA VAL A 56 8.70 -16.47 27.77
C VAL A 56 7.91 -16.28 29.05
N TRP A 57 7.24 -17.33 29.52
CA TRP A 57 6.50 -17.30 30.78
C TRP A 57 7.45 -17.51 31.94
N GLN A 58 7.50 -16.54 32.85
CA GLN A 58 8.30 -16.63 34.07
C GLN A 58 7.48 -17.19 35.24
N ASN A 59 6.35 -16.55 35.54
CA ASN A 59 5.48 -16.92 36.65
C ASN A 59 4.01 -16.64 36.32
N GLY A 60 3.12 -17.31 37.05
CA GLY A 60 1.68 -17.21 36.79
C GLY A 60 1.19 -18.06 35.63
N SER A 61 -0.13 -18.11 35.48
CA SER A 61 -0.80 -18.75 34.35
C SER A 61 -1.31 -17.68 33.41
N HIS A 62 -0.69 -17.55 32.23
CA HIS A 62 -0.98 -16.48 31.28
C HIS A 62 -1.15 -17.04 29.88
N ASN A 63 -1.78 -16.26 29.01
CA ASN A 63 -1.73 -16.51 27.58
C ASN A 63 -1.50 -15.21 26.80
N ILE A 64 -1.28 -15.37 25.50
CA ILE A 64 -1.16 -14.27 24.56
C ILE A 64 -2.26 -14.46 23.53
N ALA A 65 -3.08 -13.44 23.34
CA ALA A 65 -4.09 -13.39 22.31
C ALA A 65 -4.03 -12.03 21.61
N GLN A 66 -4.19 -12.02 20.29
CA GLN A 66 -4.25 -10.79 19.53
C GLN A 66 -5.45 -9.94 19.96
N ALA A 67 -5.22 -8.64 20.09
CA ALA A 67 -6.23 -7.64 20.37
C ALA A 67 -6.62 -6.90 19.07
N SER A 68 -7.89 -6.49 18.94
CA SER A 68 -8.34 -5.67 17.81
C SER A 68 -7.75 -4.26 17.84
N ASP A 69 -7.50 -3.75 19.05
CA ASP A 69 -7.02 -2.41 19.36
C ASP A 69 -6.49 -2.38 20.81
N ALA A 70 -5.92 -1.24 21.22
CA ALA A 70 -5.31 -1.06 22.54
C ALA A 70 -6.32 -1.16 23.72
N GLU A 71 -7.62 -1.01 23.45
CA GLU A 71 -8.69 -1.01 24.46
C GLU A 71 -9.44 -2.34 24.51
N ALA A 72 -9.15 -3.27 23.60
CA ALA A 72 -9.83 -4.56 23.51
C ALA A 72 -9.81 -5.30 24.85
N VAL A 73 -10.94 -5.94 25.15
CA VAL A 73 -11.21 -6.65 26.41
C VAL A 73 -11.41 -8.14 26.22
N SER A 74 -11.41 -8.61 24.97
CA SER A 74 -11.60 -10.00 24.57
C SER A 74 -10.79 -10.29 23.31
N TYR A 75 -10.45 -11.56 23.12
CA TYR A 75 -9.94 -12.06 21.85
C TYR A 75 -11.08 -12.26 20.86
N GLU A 76 -10.89 -11.76 19.64
CA GLU A 76 -11.87 -11.92 18.55
C GLU A 76 -11.31 -12.81 17.43
N SER A 77 -10.12 -12.48 16.94
CA SER A 77 -9.48 -13.18 15.83
C SER A 77 -7.98 -12.89 15.79
N GLY A 78 -7.22 -13.73 15.09
CA GLY A 78 -5.79 -13.55 14.89
C GLY A 78 -4.93 -14.60 15.58
N PHE A 79 -3.75 -14.21 16.06
CA PHE A 79 -2.87 -15.14 16.77
C PHE A 79 -3.34 -15.37 18.22
N ARG A 80 -3.13 -16.61 18.69
CA ARG A 80 -3.39 -17.00 20.08
C ARG A 80 -2.41 -18.10 20.48
N SER A 81 -1.78 -17.96 21.64
CA SER A 81 -0.83 -18.95 22.17
C SER A 81 -1.51 -20.23 22.69
N GLY A 82 -2.84 -20.19 22.87
CA GLY A 82 -3.63 -21.25 23.48
C GLY A 82 -4.22 -20.84 24.82
N ASP A 83 -4.62 -21.83 25.61
CA ASP A 83 -5.15 -21.61 26.95
C ASP A 83 -4.05 -21.18 27.93
N PRO A 84 -4.39 -20.49 29.04
CA PRO A 84 -3.41 -20.03 30.02
C PRO A 84 -2.51 -21.15 30.53
N GLN A 85 -1.20 -20.93 30.44
CA GLN A 85 -0.18 -21.91 30.81
C GLN A 85 0.84 -21.33 31.79
N VAL A 86 1.49 -22.21 32.53
CA VAL A 86 2.53 -21.88 33.50
C VAL A 86 3.89 -22.31 32.94
N GLY A 87 4.77 -21.33 32.73
CA GLY A 87 6.10 -21.57 32.18
C GLY A 87 6.12 -21.93 30.69
N GLY A 88 7.33 -22.04 30.13
CA GLY A 88 7.55 -22.35 28.72
C GLY A 88 7.75 -21.13 27.84
N ASN A 89 7.76 -21.35 26.53
CA ASN A 89 7.91 -20.32 25.52
C ASN A 89 6.94 -20.52 24.35
N TRP A 90 6.68 -19.44 23.63
CA TRP A 90 5.82 -19.43 22.45
C TRP A 90 6.36 -18.38 21.49
N THR A 91 6.49 -18.76 20.23
CA THR A 91 7.07 -17.89 19.19
C THR A 91 5.94 -17.31 18.37
N LEU A 92 5.95 -15.99 18.19
CA LEU A 92 5.02 -15.31 17.30
C LEU A 92 5.28 -15.79 15.86
N PRO A 93 4.24 -16.15 15.08
CA PRO A 93 4.42 -16.54 13.69
C PRO A 93 5.06 -15.42 12.86
N ALA A 94 5.99 -15.78 11.97
CA ALA A 94 6.84 -14.82 11.25
C ALA A 94 6.07 -13.90 10.28
N GLU A 95 4.87 -14.30 9.86
CA GLU A 95 3.99 -13.47 9.03
C GLU A 95 3.58 -12.16 9.71
N TYR A 96 3.56 -12.12 11.04
CA TYR A 96 3.16 -10.93 11.80
C TYR A 96 4.30 -9.89 11.91
N THR A 97 5.55 -10.30 11.73
CA THR A 97 6.71 -9.40 11.71
C THR A 97 7.26 -9.16 10.30
N ALA A 98 6.59 -9.67 9.27
CA ALA A 98 7.04 -9.59 7.88
C ALA A 98 6.89 -8.20 7.22
N ALA A 99 6.12 -7.28 7.82
CA ALA A 99 5.91 -5.93 7.33
C ALA A 99 5.74 -4.91 8.48
N ASP A 100 5.87 -3.62 8.17
CA ASP A 100 5.55 -2.54 9.10
C ASP A 100 4.12 -2.72 9.63
N SER A 101 4.00 -2.84 10.95
CA SER A 101 2.70 -3.00 11.61
C SER A 101 2.81 -2.66 13.10
N THR A 102 1.67 -2.37 13.72
CA THR A 102 1.54 -2.35 15.19
C THR A 102 0.57 -3.46 15.57
N LEU A 103 1.04 -4.40 16.40
CA LEU A 103 0.28 -5.55 16.88
C LEU A 103 -0.03 -5.34 18.35
N GLU A 104 -1.31 -5.23 18.67
CA GLU A 104 -1.81 -5.20 20.03
C GLU A 104 -2.13 -6.63 20.49
N TYR A 105 -1.81 -6.95 21.75
CA TYR A 105 -2.12 -8.25 22.34
C TYR A 105 -2.46 -8.14 23.82
N LEU A 106 -3.21 -9.12 24.31
CA LEU A 106 -3.74 -9.19 25.66
C LEU A 106 -3.60 -10.59 26.24
N CYS A 107 -3.63 -10.66 27.58
CA CYS A 107 -3.81 -11.91 28.29
C CYS A 107 -5.29 -12.05 28.68
N GLU A 108 -6.02 -13.00 28.11
CA GLU A 108 -7.46 -13.17 28.29
C GLU A 108 -7.92 -13.22 29.76
N PRO A 109 -7.30 -14.01 30.67
CA PRO A 109 -7.74 -14.05 32.06
C PRO A 109 -7.46 -12.75 32.85
N HIS A 110 -6.51 -11.92 32.38
CA HIS A 110 -6.00 -10.78 33.13
C HIS A 110 -6.19 -9.44 32.41
N VAL A 111 -6.90 -9.42 31.29
CA VAL A 111 -7.20 -8.21 30.51
C VAL A 111 -8.02 -7.21 31.31
N MET A 112 -8.94 -7.69 32.16
CA MET A 112 -9.71 -6.84 33.10
C MET A 112 -8.83 -6.18 34.16
N MET A 113 -7.64 -6.73 34.41
CA MET A 113 -6.62 -6.15 35.29
C MET A 113 -5.56 -5.36 34.52
N GLY A 114 -5.78 -5.12 33.22
CA GLY A 114 -4.93 -4.26 32.38
C GLY A 114 -3.75 -4.96 31.72
N MET A 115 -3.67 -6.29 31.74
CA MET A 115 -2.55 -7.02 31.13
C MET A 115 -2.62 -7.00 29.60
N ARG A 116 -1.97 -5.99 29.00
CA ARG A 116 -1.87 -5.74 27.56
C ARG A 116 -0.44 -5.37 27.18
N GLY A 117 -0.10 -5.55 25.92
CA GLY A 117 1.16 -5.08 25.35
C GLY A 117 1.04 -4.83 23.86
N SER A 118 2.05 -4.17 23.31
CA SER A 118 2.13 -3.87 21.88
C SER A 118 3.50 -4.22 21.30
N ILE A 119 3.50 -4.67 20.05
CA ILE A 119 4.70 -4.87 19.24
C ILE A 119 4.64 -3.91 18.06
N ILE A 120 5.65 -3.05 17.96
CA ILE A 120 5.83 -2.10 16.87
C ILE A 120 6.88 -2.69 15.92
N VAL A 121 6.45 -3.12 14.75
CA VAL A 121 7.31 -3.67 13.70
C VAL A 121 7.73 -2.53 12.77
N GLY A 122 9.03 -2.32 12.61
CA GLY A 122 9.61 -1.26 11.80
C GLY A 122 9.22 0.14 12.29
N SER A 123 8.53 0.88 11.43
CA SER A 123 8.04 2.24 11.67
C SER A 123 6.75 2.29 12.50
N GLY A 124 6.08 1.16 12.74
CA GLY A 124 4.82 1.11 13.50
C GLY A 124 3.61 1.65 12.75
N ALA A 125 3.79 2.14 11.52
CA ALA A 125 2.66 2.39 10.64
C ALA A 125 1.94 1.05 10.44
N ALA A 126 0.62 1.00 10.65
CA ALA A 126 -0.19 -0.10 10.14
C ALA A 126 0.24 -0.37 8.69
N PRO A 127 0.30 -1.64 8.25
CA PRO A 127 0.71 -1.94 6.89
C PRO A 127 -0.12 -1.06 5.99
N ILE A 128 0.53 -0.07 5.38
CA ILE A 128 -0.07 0.75 4.33
C ILE A 128 -0.54 -0.33 3.36
N PRO A 129 -1.85 -0.44 3.05
CA PRO A 129 -2.34 -1.51 2.19
C PRO A 129 -1.39 -1.57 1.03
N GLU A 130 -0.65 -2.67 1.01
CA GLU A 130 0.57 -2.74 0.23
C GLU A 130 0.10 -2.47 -1.19
N MET A 131 0.63 -1.41 -1.80
CA MET A 131 0.68 -1.30 -3.25
C MET A 131 1.62 -2.38 -3.79
N ALA A 132 1.55 -3.61 -3.24
CA ALA A 132 1.73 -4.81 -3.99
C ALA A 132 0.79 -4.66 -5.18
N LEU A 133 1.39 -4.43 -6.34
CA LEU A 133 0.81 -4.84 -7.61
C LEU A 133 0.60 -6.36 -7.54
N SER A 134 -0.37 -6.80 -6.73
CA SER A 134 -1.07 -8.05 -6.94
C SER A 134 -1.68 -7.91 -8.32
N PHE A 135 -1.34 -8.82 -9.22
CA PHE A 135 -1.87 -8.84 -10.59
C PHE A 135 -3.41 -8.97 -10.66
N GLY A 136 -4.12 -8.95 -9.51
CA GLY A 136 -5.58 -8.93 -9.37
C GLY A 136 -6.23 -7.53 -9.37
N ASP A 137 -5.62 -6.52 -8.72
CA ASP A 137 -6.25 -5.19 -8.54
C ASP A 137 -5.55 -4.13 -9.38
N PHE A 138 -5.78 -4.19 -10.70
CA PHE A 138 -5.22 -3.21 -11.62
C PHE A 138 -5.86 -1.82 -11.39
N PRO A 139 -5.08 -0.74 -11.15
CA PRO A 139 -5.60 0.58 -10.80
C PRO A 139 -6.06 1.37 -12.04
N TRP A 140 -7.18 0.95 -12.63
CA TRP A 140 -7.75 1.50 -13.87
C TRP A 140 -7.93 3.02 -13.84
N LEU A 141 -8.38 3.58 -12.71
CA LEU A 141 -8.68 5.01 -12.57
C LEU A 141 -7.39 5.84 -12.50
N SER A 142 -6.37 5.34 -11.79
CA SER A 142 -5.07 6.01 -11.75
C SER A 142 -4.40 6.04 -13.12
N TYR A 143 -4.48 4.95 -13.90
CA TYR A 143 -3.94 4.96 -15.27
C TYR A 143 -4.70 5.94 -16.18
N LEU A 144 -6.02 6.12 -16.01
CA LEU A 144 -6.78 7.15 -16.74
C LEU A 144 -6.27 8.57 -16.44
N LEU A 145 -5.84 8.84 -15.20
CA LEU A 145 -5.28 10.13 -14.81
C LEU A 145 -3.83 10.33 -15.27
N VAL A 146 -3.01 9.28 -15.17
CA VAL A 146 -1.57 9.38 -15.43
C VAL A 146 -1.23 9.33 -16.92
N LEU A 147 -1.98 8.57 -17.74
CA LEU A 147 -1.69 8.41 -19.17
C LEU A 147 -1.67 9.75 -19.95
N PRO A 148 -2.63 10.67 -19.79
CA PRO A 148 -2.57 11.98 -20.43
C PRO A 148 -1.36 12.82 -19.97
N LEU A 149 -1.00 12.74 -18.68
CA LEU A 149 0.15 13.47 -18.12
C LEU A 149 1.49 12.92 -18.64
N LEU A 150 1.61 11.60 -18.74
CA LEU A 150 2.77 10.97 -19.38
C LEU A 150 2.85 11.33 -20.87
N GLY A 151 1.70 11.37 -21.55
CA GLY A 151 1.63 11.78 -22.95
C GLY A 151 2.11 13.21 -23.18
N THR A 152 1.72 14.17 -22.33
CA THR A 152 2.20 15.55 -22.43
C THR A 152 3.69 15.67 -22.12
N GLY A 153 4.18 14.96 -21.10
CA GLY A 153 5.61 14.89 -20.80
C GLY A 153 6.44 14.33 -21.97
N TRP A 154 5.92 13.29 -22.63
CA TRP A 154 6.58 12.68 -23.79
C TRP A 154 6.54 13.61 -25.02
N CYS A 155 5.42 14.30 -25.26
CA CYS A 155 5.33 15.34 -26.29
C CYS A 155 6.35 16.47 -26.08
N TRP A 156 6.57 16.88 -24.83
CA TRP A 156 7.59 17.88 -24.52
C TRP A 156 9.00 17.36 -24.82
N GLY A 157 9.33 16.13 -24.42
CA GLY A 157 10.63 15.52 -24.70
C GLY A 157 10.98 15.45 -26.20
N PHE A 158 9.99 15.11 -27.04
CA PHE A 158 10.17 14.94 -28.49
C PHE A 158 9.69 16.13 -29.32
N ARG A 159 9.53 17.31 -28.71
CA ARG A 159 9.05 18.55 -29.37
C ARG A 159 9.87 18.98 -30.59
N ASN A 160 11.13 18.58 -30.68
CA ASN A 160 12.06 18.98 -31.74
C ASN A 160 12.00 18.08 -32.99
N HIS A 161 11.26 16.96 -32.93
CA HIS A 161 11.13 16.05 -34.06
C HIS A 161 9.84 16.35 -34.85
N PRO A 162 9.92 16.56 -36.19
CA PRO A 162 8.75 16.79 -37.00
C PRO A 162 7.84 15.56 -36.98
N GLY A 163 6.57 15.75 -36.62
CA GLY A 163 5.54 14.70 -36.60
C GLY A 163 5.51 13.78 -35.37
N ALA A 164 6.57 13.73 -34.56
CA ALA A 164 6.58 12.89 -33.35
C ALA A 164 5.48 13.28 -32.34
N PRO A 165 5.27 14.57 -31.97
CA PRO A 165 4.23 14.94 -31.02
C PRO A 165 2.82 14.54 -31.49
N ARG A 166 2.58 14.50 -32.80
CA ARG A 166 1.30 14.09 -33.38
C ARG A 166 1.03 12.61 -33.16
N MET A 167 2.01 11.75 -33.45
CA MET A 167 1.88 10.31 -33.22
C MET A 167 1.75 9.98 -31.73
N ILE A 168 2.50 10.70 -30.89
CA ILE A 168 2.44 10.53 -29.42
C ILE A 168 1.05 10.90 -28.91
N ALA A 169 0.53 12.08 -29.27
CA ALA A 169 -0.79 12.54 -28.84
C ALA A 169 -1.92 11.60 -29.33
N LEU A 170 -1.83 11.10 -30.56
CA LEU A 170 -2.78 10.12 -31.09
C LEU A 170 -2.70 8.81 -30.32
N GLY A 171 -1.49 8.31 -30.05
CA GLY A 171 -1.28 7.09 -29.28
C GLY A 171 -1.81 7.19 -27.86
N THR A 172 -1.54 8.30 -27.16
CA THR A 172 -1.95 8.50 -25.76
C THR A 172 -3.46 8.66 -25.64
N THR A 173 -4.10 9.40 -26.55
CA THR A 173 -5.57 9.55 -26.56
C THR A 173 -6.28 8.25 -26.95
N MET A 174 -5.73 7.47 -27.89
CA MET A 174 -6.27 6.15 -28.24
C MET A 174 -6.14 5.16 -27.08
N ALA A 175 -5.01 5.15 -26.38
CA ALA A 175 -4.82 4.32 -25.18
C ALA A 175 -5.79 4.72 -24.06
N THR A 176 -6.01 6.03 -23.87
CA THR A 176 -6.98 6.55 -22.88
C THR A 176 -8.42 6.13 -23.23
N LEU A 177 -8.79 6.17 -24.52
CA LEU A 177 -10.09 5.68 -24.99
C LEU A 177 -10.27 4.19 -24.69
N LEU A 178 -9.28 3.34 -25.02
CA LEU A 178 -9.34 1.91 -24.72
C LEU A 178 -9.52 1.65 -23.22
N LEU A 179 -8.78 2.39 -22.39
CA LEU A 179 -8.89 2.28 -20.93
C LEU A 179 -10.26 2.72 -20.43
N SER A 180 -10.83 3.80 -20.96
CA SER A 180 -12.18 4.26 -20.61
C SER A 180 -13.27 3.25 -20.99
N ILE A 181 -13.10 2.53 -22.11
CA ILE A 181 -14.01 1.44 -22.51
C ILE A 181 -13.93 0.29 -21.51
N VAL A 182 -12.72 -0.08 -21.07
CA VAL A 182 -12.55 -1.13 -20.04
C VAL A 182 -13.20 -0.72 -18.71
N VAL A 183 -12.99 0.53 -18.28
CA VAL A 183 -13.62 1.08 -17.07
C VAL A 183 -15.15 1.05 -17.19
N PHE A 184 -15.70 1.44 -18.35
CA PHE A 184 -17.14 1.39 -18.58
C PHE A 184 -17.71 -0.03 -18.49
N MET A 185 -17.07 -0.99 -19.14
CA MET A 185 -17.49 -2.40 -19.09
C MET A 185 -17.37 -2.99 -17.67
N LYS A 186 -16.34 -2.61 -16.92
CA LYS A 186 -16.10 -3.06 -15.53
C LYS A 186 -17.10 -2.44 -14.54
N ALA A 187 -17.43 -1.16 -14.68
CA ALA A 187 -18.33 -0.47 -13.76
C ALA A 187 -19.78 -0.96 -13.88
N GLY A 188 -20.25 -1.24 -15.11
CA GLY A 188 -21.61 -1.73 -15.37
C GLY A 188 -22.71 -0.76 -14.90
N SER A 189 -23.96 -1.23 -14.88
CA SER A 189 -25.13 -0.45 -14.44
C SER A 189 -25.60 -0.91 -13.06
N GLY A 190 -25.44 -0.08 -12.03
CA GLY A 190 -25.92 -0.35 -10.67
C GLY A 190 -25.71 0.85 -9.75
N SER A 191 -26.17 0.74 -8.50
CA SER A 191 -26.02 1.78 -7.48
C SER A 191 -24.67 1.67 -6.76
N GLY A 192 -24.15 2.82 -6.29
CA GLY A 192 -22.89 2.92 -5.56
C GLY A 192 -21.64 3.05 -6.44
N TYR A 193 -20.49 3.26 -5.81
CA TYR A 193 -19.19 3.26 -6.49
C TYR A 193 -18.82 1.84 -6.91
N ARG A 194 -18.53 1.67 -8.20
CA ARG A 194 -18.29 0.36 -8.84
C ARG A 194 -16.80 0.07 -8.96
N LEU A 195 -16.01 1.12 -9.12
CA LEU A 195 -14.56 1.11 -9.06
C LEU A 195 -14.15 2.18 -8.06
N MET A 196 -13.36 1.81 -7.06
CA MET A 196 -12.85 2.72 -6.06
C MET A 196 -11.38 2.42 -5.82
N GLU A 197 -10.56 3.46 -5.82
CA GLU A 197 -9.15 3.42 -5.45
C GLU A 197 -8.94 4.47 -4.37
N GLU A 198 -8.39 4.08 -3.22
CA GLU A 198 -8.12 4.97 -2.10
C GLU A 198 -6.61 5.08 -1.88
N TYR A 199 -6.10 6.32 -1.82
CA TYR A 199 -4.70 6.62 -1.59
C TYR A 199 -4.55 7.54 -0.38
N VAL A 200 -3.86 7.09 0.66
CA VAL A 200 -3.55 7.94 1.81
C VAL A 200 -2.45 8.93 1.42
N TRP A 201 -2.77 10.22 1.35
CA TRP A 201 -1.81 11.27 0.97
C TRP A 201 -0.90 11.66 2.14
N SER A 202 -1.46 11.74 3.35
CA SER A 202 -0.71 11.97 4.58
C SER A 202 -1.49 11.47 5.79
N SER A 203 -0.92 10.49 6.49
CA SER A 203 -1.52 9.92 7.71
C SER A 203 -1.54 10.92 8.88
N GLN A 204 -0.56 11.82 8.95
CA GLN A 204 -0.49 12.84 10.02
C GLN A 204 -1.54 13.94 9.86
N LEU A 205 -1.99 14.21 8.63
CA LEU A 205 -2.99 15.23 8.32
C LEU A 205 -4.40 14.64 8.13
N GLY A 206 -4.54 13.31 8.17
CA GLY A 206 -5.81 12.63 7.92
C GLY A 206 -6.36 12.83 6.50
N VAL A 207 -5.48 13.10 5.52
CA VAL A 207 -5.89 13.38 4.13
C VAL A 207 -5.71 12.14 3.26
N SER A 208 -6.79 11.67 2.64
CA SER A 208 -6.80 10.62 1.61
C SER A 208 -7.40 11.12 0.30
N LEU A 209 -6.91 10.58 -0.81
CA LEU A 209 -7.37 10.76 -2.18
C LEU A 209 -8.20 9.53 -2.56
N LEU A 210 -9.52 9.70 -2.64
CA LEU A 210 -10.43 8.67 -3.11
C LEU A 210 -10.81 8.93 -4.56
N LEU A 211 -10.49 7.98 -5.44
CA LEU A 211 -10.90 7.95 -6.83
C LEU A 211 -12.04 6.94 -6.96
N GLY A 212 -13.23 7.41 -7.35
CA GLY A 212 -14.41 6.56 -7.47
C GLY A 212 -15.13 6.79 -8.78
N VAL A 213 -15.57 5.71 -9.43
CA VAL A 213 -16.49 5.75 -10.57
C VAL A 213 -17.73 4.96 -10.23
N ASP A 214 -18.88 5.61 -10.38
CA ASP A 214 -20.23 5.08 -10.18
C ASP A 214 -20.94 4.86 -11.53
N GLY A 215 -22.17 4.34 -11.47
CA GLY A 215 -22.97 4.07 -12.67
C GLY A 215 -23.27 5.30 -13.53
N ILE A 216 -23.24 6.52 -12.96
CA ILE A 216 -23.50 7.77 -13.68
C ILE A 216 -22.20 8.41 -14.21
N SER A 217 -21.11 8.37 -13.46
CA SER A 217 -19.82 8.92 -13.91
C SER A 217 -19.12 8.03 -14.94
N SER A 218 -19.36 6.71 -14.92
CA SER A 218 -18.82 5.77 -15.91
C SER A 218 -19.06 6.19 -17.38
N PRO A 219 -20.30 6.51 -17.83
CA PRO A 219 -20.53 7.02 -19.18
C PRO A 219 -19.91 8.40 -19.44
N MET A 220 -19.73 9.24 -18.41
CA MET A 220 -19.03 10.52 -18.58
C MET A 220 -17.53 10.32 -18.81
N VAL A 221 -16.91 9.36 -18.13
CA VAL A 221 -15.51 8.96 -18.36
C VAL A 221 -15.32 8.37 -19.77
N LEU A 222 -16.29 7.56 -20.24
CA LEU A 222 -16.26 7.06 -21.61
C LEU A 222 -16.40 8.20 -22.64
N LEU A 223 -17.28 9.17 -22.38
CA LEU A 223 -17.46 10.33 -23.25
C LEU A 223 -16.18 11.17 -23.35
N THR A 224 -15.50 11.45 -22.23
CA THR A 224 -14.22 12.19 -22.27
C THR A 224 -13.15 11.41 -23.02
N GLY A 225 -13.11 10.08 -22.87
CA GLY A 225 -12.25 9.19 -23.66
C GLY A 225 -12.51 9.27 -25.17
N ILE A 226 -13.78 9.39 -25.60
CA ILE A 226 -14.17 9.56 -27.01
C ILE A 226 -13.80 10.94 -27.55
N LEU A 227 -13.95 11.99 -26.74
CA LEU A 227 -13.64 13.36 -27.15
C LEU A 227 -12.13 13.58 -27.37
N GLY A 228 -11.27 12.87 -26.64
CA GLY A 228 -9.81 12.96 -26.78
C GLY A 228 -9.29 12.76 -28.22
N PRO A 229 -9.50 11.60 -28.86
CA PRO A 229 -9.04 11.36 -30.23
C PRO A 229 -9.78 12.24 -31.25
N LEU A 230 -11.06 12.56 -31.05
CA LEU A 230 -11.81 13.43 -31.96
C LEU A 230 -11.23 14.85 -32.01
N THR A 231 -10.99 15.44 -30.84
CA THR A 231 -10.38 16.77 -30.72
C THR A 231 -8.91 16.74 -31.19
N GLY A 232 -8.14 15.72 -30.81
CA GLY A 232 -6.76 15.55 -31.23
C GLY A 232 -6.59 15.41 -32.74
N GLN A 233 -7.50 14.70 -33.42
CA GLN A 233 -7.46 14.55 -34.88
C GLN A 233 -7.77 15.87 -35.59
N HIS A 234 -8.84 16.58 -35.21
CA HIS A 234 -9.18 17.90 -35.77
C HIS A 234 -8.05 18.92 -35.54
N CYS A 235 -7.55 19.02 -34.31
CA CYS A 235 -6.46 19.95 -33.99
C CYS A 235 -5.17 19.59 -34.75
N SER A 236 -4.86 18.30 -34.92
CA SER A 236 -3.68 17.87 -35.68
C SER A 236 -3.74 18.17 -37.18
N LEU A 237 -4.96 18.24 -37.75
CA LEU A 237 -5.18 18.62 -39.15
C LEU A 237 -4.95 20.13 -39.33
N ASP A 238 -5.44 20.94 -38.38
CA ASP A 238 -5.34 22.40 -38.43
C ASP A 238 -3.93 22.92 -38.08
N TYR A 239 -3.24 22.31 -37.11
CA TYR A 239 -1.83 22.65 -36.83
C TYR A 239 -0.89 22.30 -38.00
N CYS A 240 -1.22 21.26 -38.78
CA CYS A 240 -0.47 20.94 -40.00
C CYS A 240 -0.66 22.00 -41.10
N CYS A 241 -1.81 22.66 -41.13
CA CYS A 241 -2.10 23.78 -42.03
C CYS A 241 -1.37 25.05 -41.56
N CYS A 242 -1.38 25.34 -40.25
CA CYS A 242 -0.75 26.54 -39.68
C CYS A 242 0.79 26.47 -39.70
N CYS A 243 1.37 25.29 -39.47
CA CYS A 243 2.83 25.09 -39.51
C CYS A 243 3.36 25.03 -40.96
N ARG A 244 2.51 24.77 -41.96
CA ARG A 244 2.87 24.82 -43.39
C ARG A 244 2.72 26.21 -44.01
N LEU A 245 2.02 27.14 -43.35
CA LEU A 245 1.84 28.53 -43.80
C LEU A 245 2.79 29.53 -43.13
N ARG A 246 3.72 29.05 -42.29
CA ARG A 246 4.75 29.88 -41.66
C ARG A 246 6.15 29.29 -41.91
N CYS A 247 6.47 29.15 -43.20
CA CYS A 247 7.82 29.15 -43.76
C CYS A 247 7.79 30.04 -45.00
#